data_AF-A0A2T2W535-F1
#
_entry.id   AF-A0A2T2W535-F1
#
_cell.length_a   1.000
_cell.length_b   1.000
_cell.length_c   1.000
_cell.angle_alpha   90.00
_cell.angle_beta   90.00
_cell.angle_gamma   90.00
#
_symmetry.space_group_name_H-M   'P 1'
#
loop_
_entity.id
_entity.type
_entity.pdbx_description
1 polymer ?
#
loop_
_entity_poly.entity_id
_entity_poly.type
_entity_poly.pdbx_seq_one_letter_code
_entity_poly.pdbx_strand_id
1 'polypeptide(L)'
;MPFSDAVARSRLKLCPAQPPTQEPRVSAMNEGYDTDTPPPERSKRGAPITPFWLNLRPYQKQAIENWFRNKGHGTLRMATGSGQTITALAVAAALYFVRGDGVVLFRMVD
;
A
#
# COMPACT_ATOMS: atom_id res chain seq x y z
N MET A 1 -8.90 -18.97 -20.57
CA MET A 1 -8.01 -18.75 -21.74
C MET A 1 -6.58 -18.94 -21.27
N PRO A 2 -5.86 -19.97 -21.72
CA PRO A 2 -4.46 -20.16 -21.35
C PRO A 2 -3.63 -19.01 -21.89
N PHE A 3 -2.68 -18.54 -21.09
CA PHE A 3 -1.71 -17.53 -21.47
C PHE A 3 -0.99 -17.99 -22.74
N SER A 4 -1.06 -17.19 -23.82
CA SER A 4 -0.44 -17.58 -25.10
C SER A 4 1.07 -17.71 -24.91
N ASP A 5 1.63 -18.85 -25.28
CA ASP A 5 3.07 -19.16 -25.27
C ASP A 5 3.92 -18.03 -25.88
N ALA A 6 3.36 -17.27 -26.83
CA ALA A 6 4.02 -16.14 -27.48
C ALA A 6 4.33 -14.98 -26.50
N VAL A 7 3.45 -14.73 -25.53
CA VAL A 7 3.65 -13.67 -24.51
C VAL A 7 4.67 -14.12 -23.47
N ALA A 8 4.65 -15.40 -23.09
CA ALA A 8 5.61 -15.97 -22.15
C ALA A 8 7.04 -15.90 -22.71
N ARG A 9 7.23 -16.27 -23.98
CA ARG A 9 8.54 -16.20 -24.66
C ARG A 9 9.02 -14.77 -24.90
N SER A 10 8.11 -13.82 -25.08
CA SER A 10 8.47 -12.40 -25.26
C SER A 10 8.89 -11.73 -23.95
N ARG A 11 8.29 -12.12 -22.80
CA ARG A 11 8.67 -11.61 -21.47
C ARG A 11 10.07 -12.03 -21.03
N LEU A 12 10.51 -13.22 -21.42
CA LEU A 12 11.85 -13.73 -21.09
C LEU A 12 12.98 -12.91 -21.75
N LYS A 13 12.71 -12.21 -22.85
CA LYS A 13 13.70 -11.31 -23.49
C LYS A 13 13.97 -10.04 -22.68
N LEU A 14 13.08 -9.69 -21.76
CA LEU A 14 13.18 -8.50 -20.89
C LEU A 14 13.69 -8.83 -19.49
N CYS A 15 13.85 -10.12 -19.16
CA CYS A 15 14.47 -10.55 -17.91
C CYS A 15 15.99 -10.59 -18.12
N PRO A 16 16.77 -9.66 -17.56
CA PRO A 16 18.23 -9.81 -17.56
C PRO A 16 18.58 -11.12 -16.84
N ALA A 17 19.52 -11.89 -17.42
CA ALA A 17 19.95 -13.17 -16.86
C ALA A 17 20.60 -13.04 -15.47
N GLN A 18 20.98 -11.82 -15.09
CA GLN A 18 21.56 -11.49 -13.81
C GLN A 18 20.74 -10.37 -13.15
N PRO A 19 20.29 -10.55 -11.89
CA PRO A 19 19.59 -9.49 -11.17
C PRO A 19 20.53 -8.28 -11.03
N PRO A 20 20.04 -7.05 -11.21
CA PRO A 20 20.85 -5.86 -11.08
C PRO A 20 21.45 -5.80 -9.67
N THR A 21 22.78 -5.82 -9.58
CA THR A 21 23.51 -5.81 -8.29
C THR A 21 23.51 -4.41 -7.66
N GLN A 22 23.16 -3.38 -8.43
CA GLN A 22 22.89 -2.04 -7.93
C GLN A 22 21.46 -1.67 -8.27
N GLU A 23 20.72 -1.12 -7.30
CA GLU A 23 19.53 -0.35 -7.59
C GLU A 23 19.90 0.72 -8.62
N PRO A 24 19.09 0.91 -9.68
CA PRO A 24 19.32 2.00 -10.60
C PRO A 24 19.31 3.28 -9.76
N ARG A 25 20.47 3.93 -9.64
CA ARG A 25 20.53 5.29 -9.13
C ARG A 25 19.62 6.07 -10.06
N VAL A 26 18.46 6.47 -9.55
CA VAL A 26 17.63 7.48 -10.19
C VAL A 26 18.58 8.64 -10.42
N SER A 27 18.95 8.87 -11.67
CA SER A 27 19.71 10.07 -12.00
C SER A 27 18.83 11.20 -11.53
N ALA A 28 19.28 11.91 -10.48
CA ALA A 28 18.64 13.12 -10.05
C ALA A 28 18.58 13.99 -11.30
N MET A 29 17.40 14.07 -11.91
CA MET A 29 17.16 15.04 -12.95
C MET A 29 17.42 16.37 -12.26
N ASN A 30 18.36 17.15 -12.81
CA ASN A 30 18.64 18.52 -12.40
C ASN A 30 17.45 19.42 -12.81
N GLU A 31 16.26 19.07 -12.37
CA GLU A 31 15.11 19.96 -12.36
C GLU A 31 15.04 20.44 -10.91
N GLY A 32 15.54 21.66 -10.70
CA GLY A 32 15.53 22.31 -9.41
C GLY A 32 14.13 22.25 -8.83
N TYR A 33 13.97 21.48 -7.76
CA TYR A 33 12.79 21.56 -6.92
C TYR A 33 12.78 22.98 -6.36
N ASP A 34 11.74 23.73 -6.72
CA ASP A 34 11.47 25.05 -6.17
C ASP A 34 11.35 24.91 -4.63
N THR A 35 12.40 25.31 -3.92
CA THR A 35 12.52 25.14 -2.46
C THR A 35 11.62 26.08 -1.67
N ASP A 36 10.85 26.94 -2.34
CA ASP A 36 9.96 27.91 -1.71
C ASP A 36 8.58 27.34 -1.34
N THR A 37 8.30 26.07 -1.66
CA THR A 37 7.13 25.41 -1.07
C THR A 37 7.47 24.99 0.37
N PRO A 38 6.88 25.62 1.42
CA PRO A 38 7.09 25.15 2.77
C PRO A 38 6.68 23.67 2.84
N PRO A 39 7.54 22.78 3.36
CA PRO A 39 7.21 21.37 3.51
C PRO A 39 5.86 21.25 4.21
N PRO A 40 4.94 20.38 3.74
CA PRO A 40 3.69 20.16 4.45
C PRO A 40 4.03 19.87 5.91
N GLU A 41 3.42 20.68 6.79
CA GLU A 41 3.70 20.76 8.22
C GLU A 41 3.96 19.35 8.78
N ARG A 42 5.14 19.14 9.37
CA ARG A 42 5.58 17.86 9.95
C ARG A 42 4.52 17.35 10.92
N SER A 43 3.63 16.49 10.43
CA SER A 43 2.68 15.78 11.28
C SER A 43 3.47 14.94 12.28
N LYS A 44 2.96 14.85 13.51
CA LYS A 44 3.58 14.18 14.67
C LYS A 44 4.33 12.92 14.23
N ARG A 45 5.67 13.02 14.22
CA ARG A 45 6.57 11.98 13.69
C ARG A 45 6.30 10.67 14.43
N GLY A 46 5.64 9.71 13.76
CA GLY A 46 5.40 8.35 14.26
C GLY A 46 3.95 7.86 14.18
N ALA A 47 2.95 8.73 13.96
CA ALA A 47 1.55 8.31 13.88
C ALA A 47 1.13 7.99 12.43
N PRO A 48 0.61 6.78 12.15
CA PRO A 48 -0.02 6.49 10.86
C PRO A 48 -1.29 7.33 10.70
N ILE A 49 -1.35 8.15 9.65
CA ILE A 49 -2.52 8.96 9.30
C ILE A 49 -3.06 8.53 7.94
N THR A 50 -4.39 8.50 7.82
CA THR A 50 -5.04 8.36 6.52
C THR A 50 -4.99 9.72 5.80
N PRO A 51 -4.42 9.81 4.58
CA PRO A 51 -4.32 11.07 3.87
C PRO A 51 -5.71 11.64 3.52
N PHE A 52 -5.85 12.97 3.58
CA PHE A 52 -7.14 13.66 3.39
C PHE A 52 -7.78 13.45 2.01
N TRP A 53 -6.97 13.20 0.99
CA TRP A 53 -7.43 12.97 -0.39
C TRP A 53 -7.86 11.52 -0.66
N LEU A 54 -7.59 10.59 0.27
CA LEU A 54 -7.91 9.18 0.10
C LEU A 54 -9.33 8.90 0.60
N ASN A 55 -10.26 8.70 -0.33
CA ASN A 55 -11.62 8.27 -0.01
C ASN A 55 -11.77 6.76 -0.16
N LEU A 56 -12.12 6.08 0.93
CA LEU A 56 -12.34 4.63 0.93
C LEU A 56 -13.66 4.28 0.23
N ARG A 57 -13.64 3.20 -0.54
CA ARG A 57 -14.85 2.67 -1.19
C ARG A 57 -15.80 2.08 -0.13
N PRO A 58 -17.12 1.99 -0.40
CA PRO A 58 -18.10 1.50 0.58
C PRO A 58 -17.74 0.14 1.19
N TYR A 59 -17.28 -0.80 0.37
CA TYR A 59 -16.87 -2.13 0.84
C TYR A 59 -15.61 -2.11 1.72
N GLN A 60 -14.68 -1.16 1.50
CA GLN A 60 -13.49 -1.02 2.35
C GLN A 60 -13.91 -0.50 3.72
N LYS A 61 -14.82 0.49 3.76
CA LYS A 61 -15.41 1.00 5.01
C LYS A 61 -16.13 -0.12 5.78
N GLN A 62 -16.98 -0.89 5.09
CA GLN A 62 -17.68 -2.03 5.69
C GLN A 62 -16.72 -3.10 6.23
N ALA A 63 -15.64 -3.41 5.51
CA ALA A 63 -14.64 -4.37 5.95
C ALA A 63 -13.91 -3.90 7.22
N ILE A 64 -13.55 -2.61 7.27
CA ILE A 64 -12.93 -1.97 8.44
C ILE A 64 -13.88 -2.01 9.64
N GLU A 65 -15.14 -1.59 9.45
CA GLU A 65 -16.16 -1.62 10.50
C GLU A 65 -16.40 -3.03 11.06
N ASN A 66 -16.54 -4.02 10.18
CA ASN A 66 -16.75 -5.40 10.59
C ASN A 66 -15.56 -5.94 11.38
N TRP A 67 -14.33 -5.57 11.01
CA TRP A 67 -13.14 -5.96 11.74
C TRP A 67 -13.09 -5.32 13.13
N PHE A 68 -13.42 -4.03 13.25
CA PHE A 68 -13.53 -3.36 14.55
C PHE A 68 -14.67 -3.92 15.42
N ARG A 69 -15.83 -4.27 14.83
CA ARG A 69 -16.91 -4.98 15.54
C ARG A 69 -16.44 -6.31 16.13
N ASN A 70 -15.53 -6.99 15.44
CA ASN A 70 -14.87 -8.19 15.93
C ASN A 70 -13.69 -7.90 16.86
N LYS A 71 -13.69 -6.74 17.56
CA LYS A 71 -12.65 -6.31 18.51
C LYS A 71 -11.26 -6.21 17.90
N GLY A 72 -11.17 -6.02 16.58
CA GLY A 72 -9.92 -5.99 15.84
C GLY A 72 -9.30 -7.37 15.63
N HIS A 73 -10.11 -8.43 15.64
CA HIS A 73 -9.64 -9.80 15.44
C HIS A 73 -10.24 -10.39 14.16
N GLY A 74 -9.44 -11.23 13.48
CA GLY A 74 -9.84 -11.94 12.26
C GLY A 74 -9.15 -11.42 10.99
N THR A 75 -9.47 -12.06 9.87
CA THR A 75 -8.81 -11.84 8.57
C THR A 75 -9.76 -11.17 7.59
N LEU A 76 -9.30 -10.10 6.92
CA LEU A 76 -10.03 -9.51 5.80
C LEU A 76 -9.65 -10.24 4.51
N ARG A 77 -10.62 -10.86 3.84
CA ARG A 77 -10.44 -11.47 2.50
C ARG A 77 -11.05 -10.56 1.45
N MET A 78 -10.25 -10.18 0.47
CA MET A 78 -10.65 -9.29 -0.62
C MET A 78 -10.07 -9.83 -1.93
N ALA A 79 -10.75 -9.62 -3.05
CA ALA A 79 -10.22 -10.00 -4.36
C ALA A 79 -8.97 -9.18 -4.72
N THR A 80 -8.07 -9.74 -5.53
CA THR A 80 -6.91 -9.00 -6.07
C THR A 80 -7.38 -7.75 -6.83
N GLY A 81 -6.61 -6.66 -6.71
CA GLY A 81 -7.00 -5.36 -7.28
C GLY A 81 -8.10 -4.60 -6.53
N SER A 82 -8.74 -5.17 -5.50
CA SER A 82 -9.80 -4.50 -4.72
C SER A 82 -9.26 -3.59 -3.60
N GLY A 83 -7.97 -3.27 -3.62
CA GLY A 83 -7.38 -2.32 -2.68
C GLY A 83 -7.17 -2.86 -1.27
N GLN A 84 -6.86 -4.16 -1.09
CA GLN A 84 -6.54 -4.75 0.22
C GLN A 84 -5.45 -3.97 0.98
N THR A 85 -4.39 -3.53 0.28
CA THR A 85 -3.31 -2.73 0.88
C THR A 85 -3.80 -1.39 1.41
N ILE A 86 -4.67 -0.71 0.66
CA ILE A 86 -5.26 0.57 1.08
C ILE A 86 -6.14 0.35 2.32
N THR A 87 -6.99 -0.69 2.28
CA THR A 87 -7.82 -1.06 3.44
C THR A 87 -6.93 -1.36 4.65
N ALA A 88 -5.83 -2.08 4.47
CA ALA A 88 -4.91 -2.45 5.53
C ALA A 88 -4.27 -1.25 6.23
N LEU A 89 -3.75 -0.30 5.44
CA LEU A 89 -3.18 0.93 5.96
C LEU A 89 -4.23 1.77 6.70
N ALA A 90 -5.46 1.84 6.19
CA ALA A 90 -6.55 2.55 6.83
C ALA A 90 -6.94 1.93 8.18
N VAL A 91 -6.97 0.59 8.29
CA VAL A 91 -7.16 -0.10 9.58
C VAL A 91 -6.04 0.23 10.56
N ALA A 92 -4.78 0.18 10.12
CA ALA A 92 -3.63 0.46 10.97
C ALA A 92 -3.66 1.90 11.51
N ALA A 93 -3.97 2.88 10.65
CA ALA A 93 -4.17 4.27 11.05
C ALA A 93 -5.31 4.41 12.08
N ALA A 94 -6.48 3.82 11.81
CA ALA A 94 -7.61 3.87 12.73
C ALA A 94 -7.30 3.20 14.08
N LEU A 95 -6.62 2.06 14.07
CA LEU A 95 -6.28 1.31 15.27
C LEU A 95 -5.30 2.09 16.17
N TYR A 96 -4.34 2.79 15.57
CA TYR A 96 -3.39 3.62 16.29
C TYR A 96 -4.09 4.69 17.14
N PHE A 97 -5.09 5.37 16.59
CA PHE A 97 -5.87 6.37 17.33
C PHE A 97 -6.77 5.77 18.42
N VAL A 98 -7.22 4.53 18.25
CA VAL A 98 -8.13 3.86 19.20
C VAL A 98 -7.38 3.20 20.36
N ARG A 99 -6.17 2.66 20.13
CA ARG A 99 -5.45 1.81 21.11
C ARG A 99 -4.00 2.18 21.40
N GLY A 100 -3.38 3.10 20.68
CA GLY A 100 -1.97 3.50 20.90
C GLY A 100 -0.93 2.50 20.38
N ASP A 101 -1.13 1.19 20.57
CA ASP A 101 -0.08 0.15 20.37
C ASP A 101 -0.57 -1.12 19.65
N GLY A 102 -1.39 -0.97 18.60
CA GLY A 102 -1.96 -2.12 17.86
C GLY A 102 -1.11 -2.57 16.67
N VAL A 103 -0.76 -3.86 16.60
CA VAL A 103 -0.14 -4.49 15.42
C VAL A 103 -1.22 -5.13 14.56
N VAL A 104 -1.19 -4.89 13.25
CA VAL A 104 -2.14 -5.52 12.31
C VAL A 104 -1.39 -6.36 11.29
N LEU A 105 -1.61 -7.68 11.33
CA LEU A 105 -1.03 -8.62 10.38
C LEU A 105 -2.00 -8.86 9.23
N PHE A 106 -1.62 -8.44 8.03
CA PHE A 106 -2.36 -8.73 6.80
C PHE A 106 -1.70 -9.85 6.04
N ARG A 107 -2.38 -10.98 5.92
CA ARG A 107 -1.99 -12.06 4.99
C ARG A 107 -2.80 -11.91 3.72
N MET A 108 -2.12 -11.65 2.61
CA MET A 108 -2.71 -11.70 1.28
C MET A 108 -2.72 -13.16 0.83
N VAL A 109 -3.91 -13.74 0.70
CA VAL A 109 -4.11 -15.10 0.19
C VAL A 109 -4.99 -14.98 -1.04
N ASP A 110 -4.43 -15.40 -2.18
CA ASP A 110 -5.18 -15.76 -3.39
C ASP A 110 -5.65 -17.22 -3.25
#